data_AF-A0A6N8NS79-F1
#
_entry.id   AF-A0A6N8NS79-F1
#
_cell.length_a   1.000
_cell.length_b   1.000
_cell.length_c   1.000
_cell.angle_alpha   90.00
_cell.angle_beta   90.00
_cell.angle_gamma   90.00
#
_symmetry.space_group_name_H-M   'P 1'
#
loop_
_entity.id
_entity.type
_entity.pdbx_description
1 polymer ?
#
loop_
_entity_poly.entity_id
_entity_poly.type
_entity_poly.pdbx_seq_one_letter_code
_entity_poly.pdbx_strand_id
1 'polypeptide(L)'
;MIPTKGAIIPAAVGVDIGCGMNALRTALTAEDLPENLAELRQSIETAVPHGRTTGRCKRDKGAWENPPVNVDAKWAELEAGYQWLTQKYPRFLNTNNYKHLGTLGTGNHFIEICLDESDQVWIMLHSGSRGIGNAIGTYFIDLAQKEMQETLETLPSRDLAYFMEGTEYFDDYLKAVAWAQLFASLNRDAMMENV
;
A
#
# COMPACT_ATOMS: atom_id res chain seq x y z
N MET A 1 16.86 10.47 -5.56
CA MET A 1 15.58 11.20 -5.71
C MET A 1 15.66 12.00 -7.00
N ILE A 2 14.64 11.94 -7.86
CA ILE A 2 14.60 12.61 -9.17
C ILE A 2 13.51 13.69 -9.12
N PRO A 3 13.86 14.96 -8.89
CA PRO A 3 12.91 16.05 -9.00
C PRO A 3 12.66 16.38 -10.48
N THR A 4 11.40 16.52 -10.85
CA THR A 4 10.95 16.87 -12.20
C THR A 4 10.29 18.25 -12.20
N LYS A 5 10.25 18.90 -13.37
CA LYS A 5 9.52 20.15 -13.57
C LYS A 5 8.43 19.92 -14.61
N GLY A 6 7.17 20.05 -14.22
CA GLY A 6 6.02 19.88 -15.11
C GLY A 6 5.88 18.47 -15.70
N ALA A 7 6.43 17.46 -15.04
CA ALA A 7 6.36 16.07 -15.49
C ALA A 7 6.30 15.12 -14.29
N ILE A 8 5.69 13.96 -14.45
CA ILE A 8 5.67 12.90 -13.43
C ILE A 8 6.00 11.56 -14.08
N ILE A 9 6.93 10.82 -13.49
CA ILE A 9 7.39 9.51 -14.02
C ILE A 9 6.76 8.42 -13.13
N PRO A 10 5.72 7.70 -13.57
CA PRO A 10 5.04 6.73 -12.72
C PRO A 10 5.95 5.62 -12.18
N ALA A 11 6.92 5.18 -12.98
CA ALA A 11 7.86 4.13 -12.57
C ALA A 11 8.82 4.60 -11.46
N ALA A 12 9.09 5.91 -11.37
CA ALA A 12 9.92 6.47 -10.31
C ALA A 12 9.20 6.53 -8.95
N VAL A 13 7.86 6.56 -8.95
CA VAL A 13 7.04 6.37 -7.74
C VAL A 13 6.97 4.89 -7.38
N GLY A 14 6.91 4.02 -8.39
CA GLY A 14 6.89 2.58 -8.24
C GLY A 14 5.47 2.00 -8.12
N VAL A 15 5.39 0.68 -8.03
CA VAL A 15 4.12 -0.05 -8.02
C VAL A 15 3.54 -0.25 -6.62
N ASP A 16 4.36 -0.25 -5.58
CA ASP A 16 3.87 -0.35 -4.20
C ASP A 16 3.64 1.05 -3.62
N ILE A 17 2.63 1.74 -4.16
CA ILE A 17 2.38 3.15 -3.88
C ILE A 17 2.09 3.34 -2.39
N GLY A 18 2.83 4.23 -1.73
CA GLY A 18 2.65 4.50 -0.30
C GLY A 18 3.14 3.39 0.62
N CYS A 19 3.91 2.42 0.12
CA CYS A 19 4.68 1.50 0.97
C CYS A 19 5.58 2.30 1.90
N GLY A 20 5.50 2.01 3.20
CA GLY A 20 6.16 2.80 4.20
C GLY A 20 6.01 2.24 5.61
N MET A 21 6.65 2.94 6.54
CA MET A 21 6.83 2.49 7.92
C MET A 21 6.00 3.33 8.90
N ASN A 22 5.36 2.68 9.86
CA ASN A 22 4.97 3.30 11.13
C ASN A 22 5.91 2.76 12.23
N ALA A 23 6.29 3.61 13.16
CA ALA A 23 7.05 3.23 14.35
C ALA A 23 6.35 3.80 15.59
N LEU A 24 5.94 2.93 16.50
CA LEU A 24 5.26 3.29 17.74
C LEU A 24 6.16 2.93 18.91
N ARG A 25 6.58 3.95 19.68
CA ARG A 25 7.23 3.72 20.97
C ARG A 25 6.16 3.40 22.01
N THR A 26 6.33 2.30 22.72
CA THR A 26 5.42 1.90 23.81
C THR A 26 5.88 2.52 25.13
N ALA A 27 5.12 2.29 26.20
CA ALA A 27 5.56 2.57 27.57
C ALA A 27 6.35 1.40 28.20
N LEU A 28 6.55 0.31 27.46
CA LEU A 28 7.18 -0.92 27.92
C LEU A 28 8.69 -0.88 27.68
N THR A 29 9.40 -1.62 28.50
CA THR A 29 10.84 -1.86 28.41
C THR A 29 11.12 -3.33 28.14
N ALA A 30 12.38 -3.69 27.89
CA ALA A 30 12.79 -5.08 27.70
C ALA A 30 12.38 -5.99 28.88
N GLU A 31 12.35 -5.46 30.10
CA GLU A 31 11.97 -6.20 31.31
C GLU A 31 10.47 -6.53 31.38
N ASP A 32 9.63 -5.76 30.67
CA ASP A 32 8.19 -5.99 30.61
C ASP A 32 7.82 -7.08 29.60
N LEU A 33 8.76 -7.48 28.72
CA LEU A 33 8.52 -8.53 27.73
C LEU A 33 8.64 -9.92 28.37
N PRO A 34 7.77 -10.88 27.99
CA PRO A 34 7.89 -12.24 28.47
C PRO A 34 9.16 -12.91 27.91
N GLU A 35 9.73 -13.85 28.64
CA GLU A 35 10.87 -14.65 28.17
C GLU A 35 10.58 -15.39 26.85
N ASN A 36 9.30 -15.75 26.62
CA ASN A 36 8.84 -16.39 25.40
C ASN A 36 7.86 -15.49 24.64
N LEU A 37 8.27 -15.04 23.46
CA LEU A 37 7.49 -14.15 22.58
C LEU A 37 6.50 -14.89 21.67
N ALA A 38 6.40 -16.23 21.76
CA ALA A 38 5.53 -17.01 20.88
C ALA A 38 4.05 -16.63 20.98
N GLU A 39 3.55 -16.39 22.20
CA GLU A 39 2.16 -15.97 22.41
C GLU A 39 1.91 -14.57 21.87
N LEU A 40 2.83 -13.63 22.13
CA LEU A 40 2.76 -12.27 21.61
C LEU A 40 2.74 -12.25 20.07
N ARG A 41 3.64 -13.01 19.45
CA ARG A 41 3.63 -13.21 18.00
C ARG A 41 2.29 -13.76 17.51
N GLN A 42 1.75 -14.80 18.15
CA GLN A 42 0.49 -15.40 17.76
C GLN A 42 -0.70 -14.44 17.90
N SER A 43 -0.70 -13.62 18.95
CA SER A 43 -1.70 -12.56 19.15
C SER A 43 -1.65 -11.53 18.02
N ILE A 44 -0.46 -11.06 17.62
CA ILE A 44 -0.30 -10.14 16.49
C ILE A 44 -0.76 -10.80 15.18
N GLU A 45 -0.37 -12.04 14.93
CA GLU A 45 -0.78 -12.81 13.75
C GLU A 45 -2.30 -12.99 13.65
N THR A 46 -2.98 -13.08 14.80
CA THR A 46 -4.44 -13.18 14.89
C THR A 46 -5.11 -11.82 14.69
N ALA A 47 -4.53 -10.75 15.24
CA ALA A 47 -5.08 -9.41 15.19
C ALA A 47 -4.87 -8.71 13.82
N VAL A 48 -3.78 -9.05 13.14
CA VAL A 48 -3.42 -8.51 11.82
C VAL A 48 -3.35 -9.63 10.79
N PRO A 49 -4.37 -9.75 9.91
CA PRO A 49 -4.35 -10.72 8.86
C PRO A 49 -3.18 -10.50 7.89
N HIS A 50 -2.50 -11.59 7.56
CA HIS A 50 -1.27 -11.57 6.77
C HIS A 50 -1.22 -12.77 5.82
N GLY A 51 -0.27 -12.75 4.89
CA GLY A 51 -0.14 -13.80 3.88
C GLY A 51 -1.05 -13.59 2.66
N ARG A 52 -1.18 -14.66 1.87
CA ARG A 52 -1.92 -14.68 0.60
C ARG A 52 -2.72 -15.97 0.49
N THR A 53 -3.92 -15.89 -0.06
CA THR A 53 -4.75 -17.08 -0.36
C THR A 53 -3.94 -18.08 -1.19
N THR A 54 -3.78 -19.32 -0.72
CA THR A 54 -3.00 -20.35 -1.39
C THR A 54 -3.79 -21.02 -2.53
N GLY A 55 -3.13 -21.19 -3.69
CA GLY A 55 -3.69 -21.81 -4.89
C GLY A 55 -3.09 -21.24 -6.18
N ARG A 56 -2.35 -22.07 -6.94
CA ARG A 56 -1.79 -21.68 -8.25
C ARG A 56 -2.94 -21.15 -9.14
N CYS A 57 -2.80 -19.92 -9.62
CA CYS A 57 -3.71 -19.23 -10.56
C CYS A 57 -4.96 -18.52 -10.00
N LYS A 58 -5.18 -18.43 -8.68
CA LYS A 58 -6.29 -17.61 -8.14
C LYS A 58 -5.78 -16.27 -7.59
N ARG A 59 -6.55 -15.20 -7.82
CA ARG A 59 -6.33 -13.88 -7.21
C ARG A 59 -6.53 -13.97 -5.70
N ASP A 60 -5.80 -13.15 -4.97
CA ASP A 60 -5.89 -13.13 -3.52
C ASP A 60 -7.25 -12.59 -3.06
N LYS A 61 -7.93 -13.38 -2.23
CA LYS A 61 -9.29 -13.08 -1.75
C LYS A 61 -9.34 -12.10 -0.58
N GLY A 62 -8.19 -11.54 -0.20
CA GLY A 62 -8.09 -10.75 1.03
C GLY A 62 -8.06 -11.68 2.24
N ALA A 63 -7.51 -11.17 3.33
CA ALA A 63 -7.32 -11.95 4.54
C ALA A 63 -8.50 -11.81 5.53
N TRP A 64 -9.41 -10.85 5.28
CA TRP A 64 -10.68 -10.74 5.98
C TRP A 64 -11.79 -11.55 5.30
N GLU A 65 -12.46 -12.43 6.05
CA GLU A 65 -13.77 -12.95 5.63
C GLU A 65 -14.83 -11.84 5.74
N ASN A 66 -14.90 -11.23 6.93
CA ASN A 66 -15.71 -10.06 7.27
C ASN A 66 -14.80 -8.98 7.87
N PRO A 67 -14.61 -7.82 7.20
CA PRO A 67 -13.81 -6.74 7.75
C PRO A 67 -14.38 -6.19 9.08
N PRO A 68 -13.53 -5.81 10.05
CA PRO A 68 -13.95 -5.23 11.31
C PRO A 68 -14.45 -3.78 11.16
N VAL A 69 -15.15 -3.27 12.19
CA VAL A 69 -15.78 -1.93 12.19
C VAL A 69 -14.77 -0.80 11.92
N ASN A 70 -13.53 -0.91 12.41
CA ASN A 70 -12.52 0.09 12.14
C ASN A 70 -12.06 0.11 10.68
N VAL A 71 -12.07 -1.05 10.00
CA VAL A 71 -11.82 -1.15 8.56
C VAL A 71 -13.00 -0.57 7.77
N ASP A 72 -14.24 -0.77 8.22
CA ASP A 72 -15.43 -0.17 7.59
C ASP A 72 -15.40 1.37 7.62
N ALA A 73 -15.08 1.93 8.79
CA ALA A 73 -14.97 3.38 8.95
C ALA A 73 -13.91 3.97 8.02
N LYS A 74 -12.74 3.33 7.94
CA LYS A 74 -11.65 3.76 7.05
C LYS A 74 -11.98 3.55 5.58
N TRP A 75 -12.71 2.50 5.23
CA TRP A 75 -13.17 2.27 3.87
C TRP A 75 -14.15 3.36 3.42
N ALA A 76 -15.03 3.84 4.30
CA ALA A 76 -15.95 4.92 4.00
C ALA A 76 -15.23 6.22 3.55
N GLU A 77 -14.04 6.49 4.07
CA GLU A 77 -13.20 7.62 3.63
C GLU A 77 -12.64 7.43 2.21
N LEU A 78 -12.42 6.18 1.80
CA LEU A 78 -11.88 5.82 0.49
C LEU A 78 -12.96 5.72 -0.59
N GLU A 79 -14.21 5.49 -0.21
CA GLU A 79 -15.32 5.12 -1.10
C GLU A 79 -15.52 6.11 -2.25
N ALA A 80 -15.57 7.42 -1.97
CA ALA A 80 -15.79 8.44 -3.01
C ALA A 80 -14.66 8.46 -4.05
N GLY A 81 -13.40 8.36 -3.60
CA GLY A 81 -12.25 8.29 -4.49
C GLY A 81 -12.18 6.98 -5.27
N TYR A 82 -12.59 5.88 -4.64
CA TYR A 82 -12.67 4.56 -5.26
C TYR A 82 -13.73 4.51 -6.36
N GLN A 83 -14.90 5.11 -6.13
CA GLN A 83 -15.96 5.25 -7.13
C GLN A 83 -15.49 6.04 -8.34
N TRP A 84 -14.84 7.19 -8.13
CA TRP A 84 -14.22 7.94 -9.23
C TRP A 84 -13.21 7.09 -10.02
N LEU A 85 -12.30 6.42 -9.30
CA LEU A 85 -11.22 5.62 -9.90
C LEU A 85 -11.78 4.48 -10.75
N THR A 86 -12.81 3.79 -10.26
CA THR A 86 -13.40 2.63 -10.95
C THR A 86 -14.40 3.02 -12.04
N GLN A 87 -15.09 4.15 -11.92
CA GLN A 87 -15.91 4.69 -13.00
C GLN A 87 -15.04 5.07 -14.21
N LYS A 88 -13.92 5.77 -13.97
CA LYS A 88 -13.00 6.17 -15.03
C LYS A 88 -12.16 5.00 -15.55
N TYR A 89 -11.74 4.10 -14.66
CA TYR A 89 -10.91 2.94 -14.97
C TYR A 89 -11.51 1.64 -14.41
N PRO A 90 -12.51 1.05 -15.08
CA PRO A 90 -13.23 -0.14 -14.59
C PRO A 90 -12.37 -1.37 -14.28
N ARG A 91 -11.13 -1.42 -14.82
CA ARG A 91 -10.17 -2.50 -14.52
C ARG A 91 -9.90 -2.66 -13.03
N PHE A 92 -9.96 -1.59 -12.25
CA PHE A 92 -9.71 -1.59 -10.80
C PHE A 92 -10.86 -2.18 -9.98
N LEU A 93 -12.02 -2.46 -10.58
CA LEU A 93 -13.08 -3.25 -9.92
C LEU A 93 -12.65 -4.69 -9.64
N ASN A 94 -11.66 -5.19 -10.39
CA ASN A 94 -11.22 -6.57 -10.28
C ASN A 94 -10.15 -6.80 -9.20
N THR A 95 -9.80 -5.76 -8.43
CA THR A 95 -8.92 -5.87 -7.28
C THR A 95 -9.75 -5.93 -5.99
N ASN A 96 -9.31 -6.71 -5.02
CA ASN A 96 -10.12 -7.02 -3.84
C ASN A 96 -9.89 -6.02 -2.70
N ASN A 97 -10.21 -4.76 -2.98
CA ASN A 97 -9.64 -3.60 -2.26
C ASN A 97 -10.09 -3.51 -0.80
N TYR A 98 -11.40 -3.63 -0.58
CA TYR A 98 -11.99 -3.55 0.75
C TYR A 98 -11.51 -4.66 1.68
N LYS A 99 -11.40 -5.90 1.21
CA LYS A 99 -10.90 -7.04 2.02
C LYS A 99 -9.39 -7.06 2.23
N HIS A 100 -8.66 -6.17 1.56
CA HIS A 100 -7.22 -5.98 1.74
C HIS A 100 -6.89 -4.81 2.67
N LEU A 101 -7.86 -3.96 3.03
CA LEU A 101 -7.66 -2.89 3.99
C LEU A 101 -7.52 -3.46 5.41
N GLY A 102 -6.53 -2.97 6.16
CA GLY A 102 -6.14 -3.51 7.47
C GLY A 102 -5.43 -4.87 7.39
N THR A 103 -4.67 -5.13 6.32
CA THR A 103 -3.91 -6.38 6.16
C THR A 103 -2.44 -6.11 5.88
N LEU A 104 -1.57 -7.00 6.37
CA LEU A 104 -0.13 -6.83 6.28
C LEU A 104 0.36 -7.04 4.84
N GLY A 105 0.00 -8.20 4.29
CA GLY A 105 0.43 -8.66 2.99
C GLY A 105 1.56 -9.66 2.96
N THR A 106 2.35 -9.56 1.89
CA THR A 106 3.45 -10.47 1.53
C THR A 106 4.64 -9.67 1.04
N GLY A 107 5.78 -10.32 0.84
CA GLY A 107 7.01 -9.67 0.37
C GLY A 107 7.82 -9.21 1.57
N ASN A 108 8.26 -7.96 1.55
CA ASN A 108 9.04 -7.35 2.64
C ASN A 108 8.18 -6.65 3.71
N HIS A 109 6.87 -6.89 3.73
CA HIS A 109 5.96 -6.32 4.74
C HIS A 109 6.01 -7.13 6.04
N PHE A 110 6.09 -6.43 7.18
CA PHE A 110 6.27 -7.05 8.49
C PHE A 110 5.65 -6.21 9.61
N ILE A 111 5.40 -6.87 10.75
CA ILE A 111 5.25 -6.24 12.06
C ILE A 111 6.37 -6.80 12.92
N GLU A 112 7.15 -5.94 13.54
CA GLU A 112 8.31 -6.31 14.34
C GLU A 112 8.25 -5.59 15.69
N ILE A 113 8.65 -6.31 16.74
CA ILE A 113 8.86 -5.76 18.07
C ILE A 113 10.37 -5.60 18.25
N CYS A 114 10.81 -4.36 18.45
CA CYS A 114 12.21 -4.00 18.53
C CYS A 114 12.51 -3.35 19.89
N LEU A 115 13.77 -3.46 20.32
CA LEU A 115 14.31 -2.66 21.41
C LEU A 115 15.18 -1.54 20.83
N ASP A 116 15.09 -0.33 21.38
CA ASP A 116 16.07 0.72 21.11
C ASP A 116 17.29 0.61 22.03
N GLU A 117 18.26 1.52 21.87
CA GLU A 117 19.51 1.55 22.65
C GLU A 117 19.29 1.84 24.15
N SER A 118 18.07 2.19 24.56
CA SER A 118 17.65 2.44 25.94
C SER A 118 16.66 1.39 26.45
N ASP A 119 16.64 0.21 25.82
CA ASP A 119 15.78 -0.92 26.14
C ASP A 119 14.27 -0.59 26.09
N GLN A 120 13.86 0.47 25.36
CA GLN A 120 12.44 0.76 25.14
C GLN A 120 11.88 -0.14 24.05
N VAL A 121 10.66 -0.63 24.26
CA VAL A 121 9.97 -1.46 23.27
C VAL A 121 9.28 -0.59 22.22
N TRP A 122 9.57 -0.91 20.96
CA TRP A 122 8.98 -0.32 19.77
C TRP A 122 8.22 -1.34 18.96
N ILE A 123 7.15 -0.90 18.31
CA ILE A 123 6.42 -1.66 17.30
C ILE A 123 6.68 -1.00 15.96
N MET A 124 7.29 -1.75 15.04
CA MET A 124 7.56 -1.33 13.68
C MET A 124 6.62 -2.05 12.72
N LEU A 125 5.87 -1.28 11.93
CA LEU A 125 4.95 -1.79 10.93
C LEU A 125 5.38 -1.34 9.55
N HIS A 126 5.60 -2.30 8.64
CA HIS A 126 5.88 -2.07 7.23
C HIS A 126 4.73 -2.58 6.36
N SER A 127 4.03 -1.67 5.67
CA SER A 127 3.05 -2.05 4.66
C SER A 127 2.71 -0.89 3.72
N GLY A 128 1.97 -1.20 2.66
CA GLY A 128 1.60 -0.28 1.59
C GLY A 128 0.13 -0.38 1.19
N SER A 129 -0.15 0.03 -0.05
CA SER A 129 -1.51 0.08 -0.62
C SER A 129 -1.97 -1.24 -1.23
N ARG A 130 -1.29 -2.34 -0.90
CA ARG A 130 -1.69 -3.71 -1.24
C ARG A 130 -1.86 -3.88 -2.77
N GLY A 131 -2.76 -4.77 -3.20
CA GLY A 131 -2.96 -5.06 -4.62
C GLY A 131 -3.46 -3.88 -5.45
N ILE A 132 -4.17 -2.93 -4.87
CA ILE A 132 -4.71 -1.79 -5.64
C ILE A 132 -3.60 -0.80 -6.02
N GLY A 133 -2.65 -0.52 -5.13
CA GLY A 133 -1.47 0.26 -5.48
C GLY A 133 -0.69 -0.35 -6.63
N ASN A 134 -0.43 -1.66 -6.55
CA ASN A 134 0.27 -2.39 -7.61
C ASN A 134 -0.48 -2.29 -8.95
N ALA A 135 -1.81 -2.42 -8.94
CA ALA A 135 -2.62 -2.28 -10.14
C ALA A 135 -2.56 -0.86 -10.72
N ILE A 136 -2.66 0.18 -9.88
CA ILE A 136 -2.57 1.59 -10.29
C ILE A 136 -1.18 1.87 -10.88
N GLY A 137 -0.12 1.55 -10.14
CA GLY A 137 1.25 1.80 -10.59
C GLY A 137 1.55 1.10 -11.91
N THR A 138 1.26 -0.20 -12.01
CA THR A 138 1.46 -0.96 -13.26
C THR A 138 0.68 -0.35 -14.42
N TYR A 139 -0.58 0.01 -14.21
CA TYR A 139 -1.41 0.57 -15.27
C TYR A 139 -0.88 1.91 -15.79
N PHE A 140 -0.55 2.83 -14.88
CA PHE A 140 -0.11 4.17 -15.29
C PHE A 140 1.33 4.18 -15.83
N ILE A 141 2.20 3.25 -15.41
CA ILE A 141 3.48 3.00 -16.08
C ILE A 141 3.25 2.58 -17.53
N ASP A 142 2.41 1.57 -17.76
CA ASP A 142 2.08 1.08 -19.11
C ASP A 142 1.43 2.19 -19.95
N LEU A 143 0.60 3.03 -19.34
CA LEU A 143 -0.11 4.12 -20.02
C LEU A 143 0.87 5.22 -20.44
N ALA A 144 1.79 5.64 -19.57
CA ALA A 144 2.83 6.61 -19.91
C ALA A 144 3.71 6.11 -21.06
N GLN A 145 4.10 4.83 -21.04
CA GLN A 145 4.87 4.23 -22.13
C GLN A 145 4.10 4.18 -23.47
N LYS A 146 2.77 4.04 -23.43
CA LYS A 146 1.94 4.06 -24.63
C LYS A 146 1.75 5.47 -25.17
N GLU A 147 1.52 6.45 -24.30
CA GLU A 147 1.38 7.85 -24.69
C GLU A 147 2.66 8.39 -25.34
N MET A 148 3.81 8.00 -24.81
CA MET A 148 5.11 8.41 -25.33
C MET A 148 5.64 7.52 -26.47
N GLN A 149 4.84 6.60 -27.02
CA GLN A 149 5.32 5.56 -27.94
C GLN A 149 6.17 6.09 -29.12
N GLU A 150 5.79 7.24 -29.70
CA GLU A 150 6.52 7.86 -30.82
C GLU A 150 7.87 8.48 -30.39
N THR A 151 7.99 8.89 -29.13
CA THR A 151 9.19 9.51 -28.57
C THR A 151 9.98 8.58 -27.64
N LEU A 152 9.53 7.33 -27.48
CA LEU A 152 10.06 6.43 -26.45
C LEU A 152 11.53 6.08 -26.68
N GLU A 153 11.95 6.00 -27.95
CA GLU A 153 13.34 5.74 -28.35
C GLU A 153 14.29 6.89 -28.00
N THR A 154 13.75 8.08 -27.71
CA THR A 154 14.54 9.24 -27.26
C THR A 154 14.86 9.17 -25.76
N LEU A 155 14.16 8.30 -25.02
CA LEU A 155 14.41 8.10 -23.59
C LEU A 155 15.55 7.10 -23.38
N PRO A 156 16.44 7.34 -22.40
CA PRO A 156 17.44 6.35 -21.99
C PRO A 156 16.86 5.01 -21.51
N SER A 157 15.60 5.02 -21.05
CA SER A 157 14.84 3.84 -20.65
C SER A 157 13.35 4.10 -20.82
N ARG A 158 12.59 3.04 -21.14
CA ARG A 158 11.11 3.07 -21.20
C ARG A 158 10.49 3.39 -19.84
N ASP A 159 11.18 3.07 -18.75
CA ASP A 159 10.73 3.38 -17.38
C ASP A 159 10.85 4.87 -17.04
N LEU A 160 11.48 5.67 -17.92
CA LEU A 160 11.48 7.13 -17.79
C LEU A 160 10.30 7.79 -18.51
N ALA A 161 9.34 7.00 -19.02
CA ALA A 161 8.10 7.54 -19.57
C ALA A 161 7.33 8.33 -18.51
N TYR A 162 6.78 9.48 -18.90
CA TYR A 162 6.18 10.44 -18.00
C TYR A 162 4.88 11.02 -18.56
N PHE A 163 4.06 11.55 -17.65
CA PHE A 163 2.97 12.45 -18.00
C PHE A 163 3.41 13.90 -17.84
N MET A 164 2.99 14.77 -18.75
CA MET A 164 3.27 16.20 -18.70
C MET A 164 2.17 16.94 -17.95
N GLU A 165 2.54 17.93 -17.14
CA GLU A 165 1.59 18.78 -16.43
C GLU A 165 0.60 19.44 -17.40
N GLY A 166 -0.69 19.44 -17.03
CA GLY A 166 -1.77 19.94 -17.87
C GLY A 166 -2.39 18.89 -18.80
N THR A 167 -1.88 17.65 -18.85
CA THR A 167 -2.57 16.55 -19.53
C THR A 167 -3.57 15.85 -18.59
N GLU A 168 -4.61 15.26 -19.16
CA GLU A 168 -5.61 14.52 -18.39
C GLU A 168 -4.99 13.35 -17.61
N TYR A 169 -4.06 12.60 -18.21
CA TYR A 169 -3.41 11.48 -17.54
C TYR A 169 -2.45 11.90 -16.42
N PHE A 170 -1.90 13.11 -16.48
CA PHE A 170 -1.15 13.67 -15.36
C PHE A 170 -2.05 13.88 -14.13
N ASP A 171 -3.20 14.53 -14.33
CA ASP A 171 -4.16 14.79 -13.25
C ASP A 171 -4.78 13.50 -12.71
N ASP A 172 -5.10 12.56 -13.60
CA ASP A 172 -5.63 11.26 -13.23
C ASP A 172 -4.64 10.44 -12.42
N TYR A 173 -3.37 10.42 -12.84
CA TYR A 173 -2.32 9.71 -12.11
C TYR A 173 -2.11 10.31 -10.73
N LEU A 174 -2.03 11.64 -10.62
CA LEU A 174 -1.92 12.32 -9.32
C LEU A 174 -3.07 11.95 -8.39
N LYS A 175 -4.31 11.98 -8.89
CA LYS A 175 -5.48 11.62 -8.09
C LYS A 175 -5.49 10.14 -7.69
N ALA A 176 -5.09 9.25 -8.59
CA ALA A 176 -4.99 7.81 -8.31
C ALA A 176 -3.88 7.49 -7.29
N VAL A 177 -2.72 8.14 -7.40
CA VAL A 177 -1.61 8.02 -6.44
C VAL A 177 -2.01 8.56 -5.08
N ALA A 178 -2.63 9.73 -5.02
CA ALA A 178 -3.09 10.31 -3.77
C ALA A 178 -4.10 9.39 -3.05
N TRP A 179 -5.03 8.80 -3.80
CA TRP A 179 -5.96 7.81 -3.26
C TRP A 179 -5.24 6.54 -2.75
N ALA A 180 -4.28 6.02 -3.51
CA ALA A 180 -3.50 4.85 -3.09
C ALA A 180 -2.63 5.14 -1.85
N GLN A 181 -2.06 6.34 -1.74
CA GLN A 181 -1.34 6.78 -0.54
C GLN A 181 -2.27 6.88 0.67
N LEU A 182 -3.49 7.43 0.50
CA LEU A 182 -4.49 7.45 1.56
C LEU A 182 -4.87 6.03 1.97
N PHE A 183 -5.10 5.12 1.02
CA PHE A 183 -5.32 3.71 1.31
C PHE A 183 -4.18 3.13 2.14
N ALA A 184 -2.92 3.36 1.73
CA ALA A 184 -1.75 2.82 2.45
C ALA A 184 -1.66 3.36 3.89
N SER A 185 -1.97 4.65 4.09
CA SER A 185 -2.02 5.26 5.42
C SER A 185 -3.08 4.59 6.29
N LEU A 186 -4.33 4.56 5.81
CA LEU A 186 -5.46 3.97 6.53
C LEU A 186 -5.25 2.46 6.77
N ASN A 187 -4.58 1.76 5.84
CA ASN A 187 -4.21 0.37 6.02
C ASN A 187 -3.28 0.19 7.23
N ARG A 188 -2.24 1.03 7.35
CA ARG A 188 -1.33 0.99 8.51
C ARG A 188 -2.04 1.41 9.79
N ASP A 189 -2.87 2.43 9.74
CA ASP A 189 -3.62 2.89 10.92
C ASP A 189 -4.58 1.80 11.43
N ALA A 190 -5.25 1.08 10.53
CA ALA A 190 -6.13 -0.05 10.89
C ALA A 190 -5.34 -1.18 11.57
N MET A 191 -4.13 -1.47 11.09
CA MET A 191 -3.27 -2.49 11.70
C MET A 191 -2.73 -2.04 13.06
N MET A 192 -2.32 -0.78 13.19
CA MET A 192 -1.83 -0.23 14.47
C MET A 192 -2.91 -0.14 15.54
N GLU A 193 -4.19 -0.01 15.18
CA GLU A 193 -5.29 -0.08 16.15
C GLU A 193 -5.53 -1.50 16.70
N ASN A 194 -5.07 -2.52 15.97
CA ASN A 194 -5.23 -3.92 16.35
C ASN A 194 -4.04 -4.46 17.14
N VAL A 195 -2.91 -3.74 17.19
CA VAL A 195 -1.63 -4.15 17.79
C VAL A 195 -1.32 -3.26 18.98
#